data_AF-A0AAW5SAQ8-F1
#
_entry.id   AF-A0AAW5SAQ8-F1
#
_cell.length_a   1.000
_cell.length_b   1.000
_cell.length_c   1.000
_cell.angle_alpha   90.00
_cell.angle_beta   90.00
_cell.angle_gamma   90.00
#
_symmetry.space_group_name_H-M   'P 1'
#
loop_
_entity.id
_entity.type
_entity.pdbx_description
1 polymer ?
#
loop_
_entity_poly.entity_id
_entity_poly.type
_entity_poly.pdbx_seq_one_letter_code
_entity_poly.pdbx_strand_id
1 'polypeptide(L)'
;MTNYRVRTNPTARTPAGPDDTRLLDWAPGSTASTIQLGNRAGSRFLTGWRAPREALDLFLLGASIYCIDKATPRNNTADVWTRELRVELPVSDVDAWAAAPWKETLDFLTGDRWALTPYFESVSPLDGVRRVPEDITPVGDVNAVSLFSGGLDSLTGVIDLLEEDKERRLCLISHNEGDQASTAQKTLTAQLREHYGQDRLELRSLFLRPAPATAGQGRPLPLERETTTRARSLLFLTAGLALAASGGPDVPVYIPENGFIGINVPLTRARSGSYSTRTTHPQFMHLLRAAADAVGVSNPILNPFRLKTKGEILAGSRNPELLRSLAPRSISCSHPEAARGSVPGSGVSDGGVSVPDVRGPSRESLW
;
A
#
# COMPACT_ATOMS: atom_id res chain seq x y z
N MET A 1 -20.50 15.96 -7.06
CA MET A 1 -19.39 15.34 -7.81
C MET A 1 -18.11 16.14 -7.56
N THR A 2 -16.99 15.47 -7.30
CA THR A 2 -15.69 16.11 -7.01
C THR A 2 -14.70 15.80 -8.12
N ASN A 3 -14.13 16.84 -8.71
CA ASN A 3 -13.20 16.73 -9.84
C ASN A 3 -11.75 16.88 -9.37
N TYR A 4 -10.89 15.98 -9.86
CA TYR A 4 -9.46 15.99 -9.62
C TYR A 4 -8.70 15.96 -10.94
N ARG A 5 -7.58 16.68 -11.00
CA ARG A 5 -6.58 16.53 -12.06
C ARG A 5 -5.22 16.28 -11.45
N VAL A 6 -4.63 15.15 -11.82
CA VAL A 6 -3.26 14.79 -11.46
C VAL A 6 -2.29 15.46 -12.43
N ARG A 7 -1.13 15.91 -11.97
CA ARG A 7 -0.08 16.52 -12.80
C ARG A 7 1.28 16.04 -12.35
N THR A 8 2.15 15.68 -13.29
CA THR A 8 3.58 15.39 -12.99
C THR A 8 4.47 16.63 -13.16
N ASN A 9 3.98 17.65 -13.85
CA ASN A 9 4.65 18.95 -13.98
C ASN A 9 3.83 20.09 -13.32
N PRO A 10 4.09 20.45 -12.04
CA PRO A 10 3.32 21.48 -11.33
C PRO A 10 3.59 22.91 -11.80
N THR A 11 4.67 23.16 -12.56
CA THR A 11 5.00 24.48 -13.10
C THR A 11 4.29 24.78 -14.42
N ALA A 12 3.73 23.75 -15.06
CA ALA A 12 2.83 23.94 -16.19
C ALA A 12 1.63 24.80 -15.75
N ARG A 13 1.22 25.73 -16.64
CA ARG A 13 0.12 26.66 -16.39
C ARG A 13 -1.08 25.90 -15.84
N THR A 14 -1.59 26.31 -14.68
CA THR A 14 -2.80 25.74 -14.09
C THR A 14 -3.88 25.73 -15.17
N PRO A 15 -4.47 24.57 -15.51
CA PRO A 15 -5.48 24.50 -16.55
C PRO A 15 -6.61 25.50 -16.26
N ALA A 16 -7.10 26.16 -17.30
CA ALA A 16 -8.34 26.93 -17.23
C ALA A 16 -9.51 25.94 -17.11
N GLY A 17 -9.66 25.36 -15.92
CA GLY A 17 -10.79 24.54 -15.54
C GLY A 17 -11.71 25.33 -14.61
N PRO A 18 -12.92 24.82 -14.34
CA PRO A 18 -13.76 25.42 -13.31
C PRO A 18 -13.01 25.48 -11.97
N ASP A 19 -13.30 26.50 -11.17
CA ASP A 19 -12.58 26.79 -9.92
C ASP A 19 -12.70 25.66 -8.88
N ASP A 20 -13.61 24.70 -9.09
CA ASP A 20 -13.87 23.55 -8.23
C ASP A 20 -12.93 22.35 -8.48
N THR A 21 -12.21 22.29 -9.62
CA THR A 21 -11.26 21.20 -9.88
C THR A 21 -10.06 21.26 -8.92
N ARG A 22 -9.86 20.18 -8.16
CA ARG A 22 -8.76 20.00 -7.22
C ARG A 22 -7.51 19.50 -7.96
N LEU A 23 -6.33 20.04 -7.62
CA LEU A 23 -5.08 19.66 -8.26
C LEU A 23 -4.28 18.67 -7.40
N LEU A 24 -3.84 17.59 -8.04
CA LEU A 24 -2.96 16.58 -7.48
C LEU A 24 -1.59 16.67 -8.14
N ASP A 25 -0.77 17.54 -7.58
CA ASP A 25 0.60 17.76 -8.04
C ASP A 25 1.49 16.68 -7.46
N TRP A 26 1.98 15.82 -8.35
CA TRP A 26 3.02 14.84 -8.08
C TRP A 26 4.38 15.49 -8.31
N ALA A 27 5.03 15.94 -7.23
CA ALA A 27 6.38 16.45 -7.27
C ALA A 27 7.15 16.03 -6.01
N PRO A 28 7.52 14.73 -5.89
CA PRO A 28 8.19 14.22 -4.71
C PRO A 28 9.40 15.07 -4.27
N GLY A 29 9.39 15.51 -3.01
CA GLY A 29 10.44 16.37 -2.44
C GLY A 29 10.29 17.87 -2.72
N SER A 30 9.29 18.31 -3.49
CA SER A 30 8.98 19.72 -3.74
C SER A 30 7.89 20.24 -2.79
N THR A 31 7.97 21.52 -2.41
CA THR A 31 6.90 22.22 -1.68
C THR A 31 5.66 22.46 -2.53
N ALA A 32 5.78 22.39 -3.86
CA ALA A 32 4.65 22.48 -4.79
C ALA A 32 3.79 21.21 -4.82
N SER A 33 4.25 20.09 -4.25
CA SER A 33 3.53 18.82 -4.26
C SER A 33 2.26 18.91 -3.40
N THR A 34 1.14 18.41 -3.93
CA THR A 34 -0.07 18.16 -3.12
C THR A 34 -0.21 16.69 -2.75
N ILE A 35 0.51 15.80 -3.43
CA ILE A 35 0.77 14.43 -2.98
C ILE A 35 2.10 14.43 -2.25
N GLN A 36 2.09 14.34 -0.92
CA GLN A 36 3.32 14.26 -0.14
C GLN A 36 3.81 12.81 -0.10
N LEU A 37 4.99 12.56 -0.66
CA LEU A 37 5.75 11.33 -0.50
C LEU A 37 6.91 11.54 0.50
N GLY A 38 6.95 10.76 1.57
CA GLY A 38 7.95 10.83 2.64
C GLY A 38 7.92 12.09 3.51
N ASN A 39 8.84 12.15 4.49
CA ASN A 39 9.14 13.37 5.23
C ASN A 39 10.12 14.26 4.42
N ARG A 40 10.78 15.27 5.00
CA ARG A 40 11.72 16.18 4.27
C ARG A 40 12.82 15.47 3.45
N ALA A 41 13.00 14.15 3.57
CA ALA A 41 13.84 13.29 2.73
C ALA A 41 13.06 12.43 1.71
N GLY A 42 11.94 12.96 1.16
CA GLY A 42 10.88 12.26 0.42
C GLY A 42 11.22 11.39 -0.80
N SER A 43 12.49 11.33 -1.23
CA SER A 43 12.93 10.51 -2.37
C SER A 43 13.54 9.17 -1.99
N ARG A 44 13.81 8.87 -0.70
CA ARG A 44 14.44 7.59 -0.30
C ARG A 44 13.64 6.35 -0.67
N PHE A 45 12.32 6.45 -0.69
CA PHE A 45 11.46 5.34 -1.12
C PHE A 45 11.67 5.00 -2.60
N LEU A 46 11.88 6.02 -3.44
CA LEU A 46 12.07 5.93 -4.89
C LEU A 46 13.54 5.75 -5.30
N THR A 47 14.46 5.73 -4.35
CA THR A 47 15.89 5.56 -4.64
C THR A 47 16.13 4.19 -5.29
N GLY A 48 16.81 4.21 -6.45
CA GLY A 48 17.12 3.02 -7.24
C GLY A 48 15.97 2.51 -8.12
N TRP A 49 14.84 3.22 -8.19
CA TRP A 49 13.73 2.82 -9.08
C TRP A 49 14.11 3.08 -10.54
N ARG A 50 13.93 2.04 -11.37
CA ARG A 50 14.16 2.05 -12.83
C ARG A 50 12.99 1.40 -13.57
N ALA A 51 11.80 1.45 -12.96
CA ALA A 51 10.60 0.88 -13.52
C ALA A 51 10.29 1.48 -14.90
N PRO A 52 9.72 0.68 -15.82
CA PRO A 52 9.26 1.19 -17.09
C PRO A 52 8.09 2.17 -16.88
N ARG A 53 7.83 3.00 -17.89
CA ARG A 53 6.95 4.16 -17.78
C ARG A 53 5.52 3.77 -17.35
N GLU A 54 5.00 2.69 -17.90
CA GLU A 54 3.70 2.13 -17.58
C GLU A 54 3.55 1.75 -16.10
N ALA A 55 4.61 1.22 -15.48
CA ALA A 55 4.60 0.85 -14.07
C ALA A 55 4.67 2.08 -13.17
N LEU A 56 5.37 3.14 -13.61
CA LEU A 56 5.38 4.43 -12.90
C LEU A 56 4.03 5.13 -13.01
N ASP A 57 3.38 5.13 -14.18
CA ASP A 57 2.02 5.66 -14.37
C ASP A 57 1.03 4.89 -13.48
N LEU A 58 1.17 3.56 -13.36
CA LEU A 58 0.37 2.73 -12.46
C LEU A 58 0.59 3.09 -10.98
N PHE A 59 1.84 3.34 -10.57
CA PHE A 59 2.12 3.82 -9.21
C PHE A 59 1.52 5.21 -8.95
N LEU A 60 1.58 6.12 -9.94
CA LEU A 60 0.97 7.44 -9.86
C LEU A 60 -0.56 7.35 -9.70
N LEU A 61 -1.23 6.42 -10.38
CA LEU A 61 -2.64 6.12 -10.15
C LEU A 61 -2.88 5.77 -8.69
N GLY A 62 -2.19 4.76 -8.15
CA GLY A 62 -2.39 4.31 -6.76
C GLY A 62 -2.16 5.43 -5.74
N ALA A 63 -1.10 6.22 -5.92
CA ALA A 63 -0.82 7.42 -5.14
C ALA A 63 -1.96 8.46 -5.19
N SER A 64 -2.44 8.73 -6.39
CA SER A 64 -3.48 9.73 -6.62
C SER A 64 -4.82 9.31 -6.02
N ILE A 65 -5.27 8.08 -6.29
CA ILE A 65 -6.51 7.53 -5.75
C ILE A 65 -6.47 7.50 -4.22
N TYR A 66 -5.35 7.11 -3.61
CA TYR A 66 -5.19 7.16 -2.16
C TYR A 66 -5.33 8.58 -1.61
N CYS A 67 -4.66 9.56 -2.24
CA CYS A 67 -4.79 10.96 -1.86
C CYS A 67 -6.23 11.49 -2.01
N ILE A 68 -6.93 11.11 -3.09
CA ILE A 68 -8.35 11.47 -3.31
C ILE A 68 -9.23 10.87 -2.23
N ASP A 69 -9.04 9.59 -1.90
CA ASP A 69 -9.80 8.88 -0.87
C ASP A 69 -9.66 9.60 0.47
N LYS A 70 -8.45 10.07 0.82
CA LYS A 70 -8.18 10.84 2.05
C LYS A 70 -8.65 12.29 2.00
N ALA A 71 -8.68 12.93 0.83
CA ALA A 71 -9.01 14.34 0.69
C ALA A 71 -10.50 14.62 0.41
N THR A 72 -11.33 13.58 0.31
CA THR A 72 -12.77 13.72 0.08
C THR A 72 -13.58 13.03 1.19
N PRO A 73 -14.01 13.75 2.23
CA PRO A 73 -14.84 13.19 3.29
C PRO A 73 -16.17 12.62 2.77
N ARG A 74 -16.57 11.45 3.27
CA ARG A 74 -17.87 10.81 2.93
C ARG A 74 -19.07 11.44 3.63
N ASN A 75 -18.85 12.09 4.78
CA ASN A 75 -19.91 12.73 5.57
C ASN A 75 -20.69 13.84 4.85
N ASN A 76 -20.11 14.37 3.76
CA ASN A 76 -20.71 15.42 2.94
C ASN A 76 -21.63 14.88 1.82
N THR A 77 -21.88 13.57 1.77
CA THR A 77 -22.74 12.92 0.77
C THR A 77 -24.12 12.59 1.35
N ALA A 78 -25.14 12.45 0.49
CA ALA A 78 -26.53 12.27 0.91
C ALA A 78 -26.77 10.99 1.72
N ASP A 79 -26.04 9.91 1.40
CA ASP A 79 -26.04 8.64 2.12
C ASP A 79 -24.89 8.54 3.14
N VAL A 80 -24.11 9.62 3.33
CA VAL A 80 -22.94 9.69 4.21
C VAL A 80 -21.88 8.65 3.83
N TRP A 81 -21.89 8.20 2.57
CA TRP A 81 -21.13 7.06 2.10
C TRP A 81 -20.54 7.23 0.70
N THR A 82 -21.39 7.30 -0.32
CA THR A 82 -21.01 7.08 -1.72
C THR A 82 -20.60 8.39 -2.37
N ARG A 83 -19.31 8.54 -2.68
CA ARG A 83 -18.81 9.72 -3.38
C ARG A 83 -18.87 9.53 -4.89
N GLU A 84 -19.05 10.63 -5.61
CA GLU A 84 -18.85 10.69 -7.06
C GLU A 84 -17.56 11.42 -7.36
N LEU A 85 -16.57 10.69 -7.87
CA LEU A 85 -15.19 11.13 -8.02
C LEU A 85 -14.78 11.05 -9.49
N ARG A 86 -14.28 12.16 -10.04
CA ARG A 86 -13.65 12.21 -11.37
C ARG A 86 -12.17 12.48 -11.23
N VAL A 87 -11.34 11.73 -11.95
CA VAL A 87 -9.90 11.95 -11.98
C VAL A 87 -9.40 12.00 -13.41
N GLU A 88 -8.73 13.11 -13.75
CA GLU A 88 -7.91 13.21 -14.94
C GLU A 88 -6.49 12.78 -14.60
N LEU A 89 -5.99 11.73 -15.25
CA LEU A 89 -4.70 11.11 -14.94
C LEU A 89 -3.71 11.25 -16.12
N PRO A 90 -2.49 11.78 -15.90
CA PRO A 90 -1.46 11.79 -16.93
C PRO A 90 -0.89 10.39 -17.12
N VAL A 91 -0.82 9.96 -18.37
CA VAL A 91 -0.30 8.66 -18.78
C VAL A 91 0.51 8.77 -20.06
N SER A 92 1.34 7.77 -20.32
CA SER A 92 2.10 7.62 -21.56
C SER A 92 1.28 7.05 -22.72
N ASP A 93 0.36 6.13 -22.44
CA ASP A 93 -0.52 5.49 -23.42
C ASP A 93 -2.00 5.73 -23.05
N VAL A 94 -2.65 6.67 -23.73
CA VAL A 94 -4.03 7.07 -23.42
C VAL A 94 -5.02 5.97 -23.80
N ASP A 95 -4.79 5.27 -24.92
CA ASP A 95 -5.73 4.30 -25.46
C ASP A 95 -5.76 3.03 -24.61
N ALA A 96 -4.59 2.53 -24.19
CA ALA A 96 -4.47 1.40 -23.29
C ALA A 96 -5.18 1.68 -21.94
N TRP A 97 -4.97 2.88 -21.39
CA TRP A 97 -5.60 3.27 -20.13
C TRP A 97 -7.10 3.51 -20.25
N ALA A 98 -7.59 4.00 -21.38
CA ALA A 98 -9.02 4.20 -21.64
C ALA A 98 -9.76 2.86 -21.80
N ALA A 99 -9.09 1.84 -22.34
CA ALA A 99 -9.66 0.50 -22.52
C ALA A 99 -9.64 -0.36 -21.24
N ALA A 100 -8.78 -0.04 -20.27
CA ALA A 100 -8.62 -0.79 -19.04
C ALA A 100 -9.81 -0.62 -18.06
N PRO A 101 -10.23 -1.66 -17.31
CA PRO A 101 -11.38 -1.65 -16.40
C PRO A 101 -11.11 -0.91 -15.08
N TRP A 102 -10.51 0.29 -15.13
CA TRP A 102 -10.18 1.08 -13.94
C TRP A 102 -11.43 1.50 -13.18
N LYS A 103 -12.52 1.81 -13.88
CA LYS A 103 -13.78 2.18 -13.25
C LYS A 103 -14.30 1.07 -12.33
N GLU A 104 -14.45 -0.13 -12.87
CA GLU A 104 -14.94 -1.30 -12.15
C GLU A 104 -14.01 -1.65 -10.98
N THR A 105 -12.69 -1.56 -11.22
CA THR A 105 -11.67 -1.82 -10.20
C THR A 105 -11.80 -0.87 -9.00
N LEU A 106 -11.90 0.43 -9.27
CA LEU A 106 -11.96 1.46 -8.24
C LEU A 106 -13.32 1.49 -7.52
N ASP A 107 -14.42 1.36 -8.27
CA ASP A 107 -15.78 1.25 -7.72
C ASP A 107 -15.88 0.07 -6.74
N PHE A 108 -15.37 -1.09 -7.17
CA PHE A 108 -15.38 -2.29 -6.32
C PHE A 108 -14.50 -2.11 -5.09
N LEU A 109 -13.30 -1.53 -5.24
CA LEU A 109 -12.37 -1.38 -4.12
C LEU A 109 -12.92 -0.42 -3.05
N THR A 110 -13.33 0.78 -3.43
CA THR A 110 -13.63 1.85 -2.47
C THR A 110 -15.11 1.93 -2.11
N GLY A 111 -16.00 1.36 -2.93
CA GLY A 111 -17.45 1.51 -2.80
C GLY A 111 -17.95 2.90 -3.20
N ASP A 112 -17.16 3.67 -3.93
CA ASP A 112 -17.54 4.97 -4.51
C ASP A 112 -17.85 4.82 -6.01
N ARG A 113 -18.25 5.91 -6.66
CA ARG A 113 -18.43 5.98 -8.11
C ARG A 113 -17.29 6.78 -8.73
N TRP A 114 -16.43 6.09 -9.46
CA TRP A 114 -15.28 6.65 -10.15
C TRP A 114 -15.55 6.83 -11.63
N ALA A 115 -14.94 7.88 -12.17
CA ALA A 115 -14.68 8.05 -13.59
C ALA A 115 -13.23 8.52 -13.75
N LEU A 116 -12.48 7.78 -14.57
CA LEU A 116 -11.07 8.04 -14.84
C LEU A 116 -10.93 8.47 -16.30
N THR A 117 -10.30 9.62 -16.53
CA THR A 117 -10.05 10.17 -17.86
C THR A 117 -8.53 10.27 -18.05
N PRO A 118 -7.91 9.37 -18.84
CA PRO A 118 -6.48 9.49 -19.13
C PRO A 118 -6.22 10.69 -20.05
N TYR A 119 -5.08 11.35 -19.87
CA TYR A 119 -4.56 12.33 -20.82
C TYR A 119 -3.07 12.13 -21.02
N PHE A 120 -2.57 12.49 -22.20
CA PHE A 120 -1.17 12.28 -22.53
C PHE A 120 -0.26 13.28 -21.79
N GLU A 121 0.80 12.77 -21.15
CA GLU A 121 1.89 13.59 -20.62
C GLU A 121 3.24 12.90 -20.87
N SER A 122 4.16 13.62 -21.51
CA SER A 122 5.50 13.09 -21.84
C SER A 122 6.40 12.95 -20.62
N VAL A 123 6.17 13.75 -19.58
CA VAL A 123 6.96 13.75 -18.34
C VAL A 123 6.64 12.49 -17.54
N SER A 124 7.67 11.72 -17.19
CA SER A 124 7.56 10.54 -16.34
C SER A 124 7.39 10.93 -14.86
N PRO A 125 6.68 10.14 -14.04
CA PRO A 125 6.55 10.41 -12.60
C PRO A 125 7.89 10.50 -11.83
N LEU A 126 8.99 9.97 -12.37
CA LEU A 126 10.32 10.09 -11.75
C LEU A 126 11.18 11.22 -12.34
N ASP A 127 10.75 11.90 -13.39
CA ASP A 127 11.52 12.98 -14.01
C ASP A 127 11.69 14.14 -13.03
N GLY A 128 12.93 14.60 -12.86
CA GLY A 128 13.25 15.72 -11.96
C GLY A 128 13.21 15.40 -10.46
N VAL A 129 12.93 14.15 -10.06
CA VAL A 129 13.00 13.72 -8.65
C VAL A 129 14.45 13.72 -8.17
N ARG A 130 14.85 14.76 -7.42
CA ARG A 130 16.21 14.92 -6.89
C ARG A 130 16.56 13.77 -5.92
N ARG A 131 17.78 13.22 -6.05
CA ARG A 131 18.34 12.07 -5.29
C ARG A 131 17.81 10.68 -5.69
N VAL A 132 17.53 10.46 -6.97
CA VAL A 132 17.76 9.15 -7.58
C VAL A 132 19.14 9.25 -8.24
N PRO A 133 20.25 8.99 -7.53
CA PRO A 133 21.57 9.06 -8.16
C PRO A 133 21.61 8.06 -9.30
N GLU A 134 22.27 8.43 -10.40
CA GLU A 134 22.41 7.55 -11.56
C GLU A 134 23.20 6.28 -11.22
N ASP A 135 23.99 6.39 -10.15
CA ASP A 135 25.03 5.52 -9.63
C ASP A 135 24.60 4.71 -8.40
N ILE A 136 23.32 4.80 -7.96
CA ILE A 136 22.75 3.83 -7.01
C ILE A 136 22.17 2.65 -7.79
N THR A 137 22.70 1.46 -7.51
CA THR A 137 22.22 0.15 -7.95
C THR A 137 20.69 0.12 -8.01
N PRO A 138 20.09 -0.50 -9.05
CA PRO A 138 18.66 -0.89 -9.00
C PRO A 138 18.41 -1.54 -7.65
N VAL A 139 17.28 -1.24 -7.01
CA VAL A 139 16.79 -1.79 -5.72
C VAL A 139 17.43 -3.13 -5.30
N GLY A 140 18.68 -3.13 -4.83
CA GLY A 140 19.53 -4.32 -4.68
C GLY A 140 19.50 -5.35 -5.83
N ASP A 141 20.06 -6.53 -5.58
CA ASP A 141 19.81 -7.75 -6.37
C ASP A 141 18.44 -8.37 -6.01
N VAL A 142 17.43 -7.56 -5.71
CA VAL A 142 16.12 -8.03 -5.26
C VAL A 142 15.44 -8.76 -6.40
N ASN A 143 15.01 -10.01 -6.14
CA ASN A 143 14.33 -10.86 -7.10
C ASN A 143 12.86 -11.12 -6.73
N ALA A 144 12.36 -10.53 -5.64
CA ALA A 144 10.96 -10.55 -5.27
C ALA A 144 10.59 -9.38 -4.34
N VAL A 145 9.37 -8.86 -4.50
CA VAL A 145 8.80 -7.83 -3.63
C VAL A 145 7.76 -8.48 -2.72
N SER A 146 7.68 -8.09 -1.45
CA SER A 146 6.65 -8.58 -0.54
C SER A 146 6.01 -7.42 0.24
N LEU A 147 4.69 -7.37 0.27
CA LEU A 147 3.99 -6.40 1.11
C LEU A 147 4.14 -6.80 2.58
N PHE A 148 4.55 -5.83 3.42
CA PHE A 148 4.93 -6.07 4.81
C PHE A 148 4.29 -5.07 5.80
N SER A 149 3.25 -5.51 6.51
CA SER A 149 2.53 -4.74 7.53
C SER A 149 3.22 -4.82 8.89
N GLY A 150 4.06 -5.84 9.10
CA GLY A 150 4.53 -6.23 10.43
C GLY A 150 3.52 -7.07 11.22
N GLY A 151 2.44 -7.51 10.56
CA GLY A 151 1.49 -8.47 11.09
C GLY A 151 2.00 -9.91 10.97
N LEU A 152 1.30 -10.83 11.64
CA LEU A 152 1.72 -12.22 11.72
C LEU A 152 1.69 -12.94 10.36
N ASP A 153 0.73 -12.62 9.49
CA ASP A 153 0.63 -13.18 8.13
C ASP A 153 1.82 -12.73 7.27
N SER A 154 2.11 -11.42 7.21
CA SER A 154 3.28 -10.91 6.48
C SER A 154 4.58 -11.45 7.02
N LEU A 155 4.73 -11.51 8.35
CA LEU A 155 5.92 -12.08 9.00
C LEU A 155 6.14 -13.54 8.59
N THR A 156 5.09 -14.37 8.68
CA THR A 156 5.18 -15.78 8.28
C THR A 156 5.49 -15.92 6.79
N GLY A 157 4.86 -15.08 5.94
CA GLY A 157 5.13 -15.08 4.52
C GLY A 157 6.58 -14.73 4.18
N VAL A 158 7.17 -13.73 4.84
CA VAL A 158 8.58 -13.38 4.63
C VAL A 158 9.52 -14.50 5.07
N ILE A 159 9.26 -15.11 6.23
CA ILE A 159 10.02 -16.27 6.71
C ILE A 159 9.94 -17.42 5.69
N ASP A 160 8.74 -17.80 5.28
CA ASP A 160 8.54 -18.91 4.35
C ASP A 160 9.22 -18.66 3.00
N LEU A 161 9.15 -17.43 2.48
CA LEU A 161 9.81 -17.06 1.22
C LEU A 161 11.34 -17.13 1.33
N LEU A 162 11.93 -16.72 2.45
CA LEU A 162 13.38 -16.77 2.66
C LEU A 162 13.90 -18.19 2.94
N GLU A 163 13.05 -19.06 3.51
CA GLU A 163 13.36 -20.47 3.73
C GLU A 163 13.21 -21.33 2.48
N GLU A 164 12.24 -21.01 1.62
CA GLU A 164 11.98 -21.73 0.37
C GLU A 164 13.16 -21.68 -0.60
N ASP A 165 13.86 -20.56 -0.62
CA ASP A 165 14.93 -20.30 -1.58
C ASP A 165 16.02 -19.48 -0.90
N LYS A 166 17.22 -20.07 -0.78
CA LYS A 166 18.37 -19.47 -0.09
C LYS A 166 18.99 -18.30 -0.86
N GLU A 167 18.75 -18.20 -2.17
CA GLU A 167 19.19 -17.09 -3.02
C GLU A 167 18.12 -16.00 -3.13
N ARG A 168 16.94 -16.19 -2.50
CA ARG A 168 15.89 -15.17 -2.49
C ARG A 168 16.36 -13.91 -1.80
N ARG A 169 16.17 -12.78 -2.48
CA ARG A 169 16.43 -11.43 -1.99
C ARG A 169 15.13 -10.63 -2.07
N LEU A 170 14.58 -10.27 -0.91
CA LEU A 170 13.27 -9.65 -0.80
C LEU A 170 13.39 -8.14 -0.58
N CYS A 171 12.59 -7.35 -1.29
CA CYS A 171 12.27 -6.00 -0.87
C CYS A 171 10.89 -5.97 -0.22
N LEU A 172 10.88 -5.61 1.06
CA LEU A 172 9.67 -5.42 1.84
C LEU A 172 9.14 -4.00 1.64
N ILE A 173 7.89 -3.87 1.21
CA ILE A 173 7.20 -2.58 1.19
C ILE A 173 6.33 -2.48 2.42
N SER A 174 6.61 -1.48 3.26
CA SER A 174 5.80 -1.18 4.44
C SER A 174 5.19 0.21 4.36
N HIS A 175 4.14 0.47 5.15
CA HIS A 175 3.57 1.80 5.29
C HIS A 175 3.86 2.41 6.64
N ASN A 176 4.02 3.72 6.63
CA ASN A 176 4.05 4.49 7.85
C ASN A 176 3.03 5.63 7.79
N GLU A 177 2.06 5.64 8.69
CA GLU A 177 1.25 6.81 9.04
C GLU A 177 1.36 7.18 10.53
N GLY A 178 2.13 6.42 11.33
CA GLY A 178 2.27 6.60 12.78
C GLY A 178 3.39 5.75 13.43
N ASP A 179 3.80 6.12 14.64
CA ASP A 179 5.09 5.71 15.22
C ASP A 179 5.21 4.24 15.66
N GLN A 180 4.11 3.59 16.11
CA GLN A 180 4.18 2.24 16.68
C GLN A 180 4.33 1.13 15.62
N ALA A 181 3.57 1.19 14.53
CA ALA A 181 3.68 0.21 13.43
C ALA A 181 5.07 0.27 12.77
N SER A 182 5.63 1.48 12.65
CA SER A 182 7.00 1.74 12.21
C SER A 182 8.05 1.09 13.12
N THR A 183 7.81 1.00 14.43
CA THR A 183 8.74 0.37 15.37
C THR A 183 8.76 -1.14 15.23
N ALA A 184 7.58 -1.78 15.22
CA ALA A 184 7.48 -3.24 15.06
C ALA A 184 8.07 -3.72 13.72
N GLN A 185 7.76 -3.03 12.62
CA GLN A 185 8.30 -3.36 11.29
C GLN A 185 9.83 -3.28 11.26
N LYS A 186 10.42 -2.23 11.84
CA LYS A 186 11.88 -2.08 11.92
C LYS A 186 12.52 -3.15 12.79
N THR A 187 11.94 -3.45 13.95
CA THR A 187 12.44 -4.50 14.85
C THR A 187 12.40 -5.87 14.18
N LEU A 188 11.27 -6.24 13.57
CA LEU A 188 11.14 -7.51 12.86
C LEU A 188 12.13 -7.60 11.69
N THR A 189 12.24 -6.56 10.88
CA THR A 189 13.19 -6.51 9.75
C THR A 189 14.63 -6.65 10.23
N ALA A 190 15.01 -5.99 11.33
CA ALA A 190 16.36 -6.09 11.88
C ALA A 190 16.68 -7.52 12.32
N GLN A 191 15.76 -8.21 13.00
CA GLN A 191 15.96 -9.59 13.42
C GLN A 191 15.96 -10.58 12.25
N LEU A 192 15.11 -10.36 11.24
CA LEU A 192 15.13 -11.16 10.02
C LEU A 192 16.46 -11.01 9.27
N ARG A 193 17.02 -9.79 9.20
CA ARG A 193 18.35 -9.55 8.62
C ARG A 193 19.48 -10.18 9.42
N GLU A 194 19.39 -10.14 10.74
CA GLU A 194 20.35 -10.82 11.63
C GLU A 194 20.33 -12.34 11.40
N HIS A 195 19.15 -12.92 11.20
CA HIS A 195 19.00 -14.36 10.99
C HIS A 195 19.35 -14.82 9.56
N TYR A 196 18.88 -14.11 8.54
CA TYR A 196 18.98 -14.54 7.13
C TYR A 196 20.11 -13.88 6.34
N GLY A 197 20.71 -12.79 6.84
CA GLY A 197 21.71 -11.99 6.13
C GLY A 197 21.21 -10.59 5.77
N GLN A 198 22.11 -9.61 5.88
CA GLN A 198 21.79 -8.19 5.64
C GLN A 198 21.48 -7.89 4.17
N ASP A 199 22.06 -8.66 3.25
CA ASP A 199 21.97 -8.55 1.80
C ASP A 199 20.71 -9.21 1.21
N ARG A 200 20.03 -10.05 1.99
CA ARG A 200 18.82 -10.79 1.55
C ARG A 200 17.51 -10.05 1.79
N LEU A 201 17.52 -8.99 2.59
CA LEU A 201 16.29 -8.30 2.98
C LEU A 201 16.46 -6.77 2.94
N GLU A 202 15.71 -6.14 2.05
CA GLU A 202 15.57 -4.70 2.01
C GLU A 202 14.20 -4.26 2.55
N LEU A 203 14.13 -3.11 3.23
CA LEU A 203 12.87 -2.51 3.68
C LEU A 203 12.73 -1.12 3.07
N ARG A 204 11.61 -0.91 2.38
CA ARG A 204 11.19 0.36 1.81
C ARG A 204 9.89 0.79 2.48
N SER A 205 9.99 1.77 3.38
CA SER A 205 8.81 2.35 4.03
C SER A 205 8.22 3.46 3.18
N LEU A 206 7.03 3.19 2.64
CA LEU A 206 6.17 4.15 1.96
C LEU A 206 5.48 5.04 3.00
N PHE A 207 5.61 6.34 2.85
CA PHE A 207 4.80 7.33 3.54
C PHE A 207 4.19 8.19 2.46
N LEU A 208 2.86 8.17 2.32
CA LEU A 208 2.17 8.99 1.34
C LEU A 208 0.90 9.57 1.96
N ARG A 209 0.67 10.87 1.75
CA ARG A 209 -0.55 11.52 2.21
C ARG A 209 -0.88 12.77 1.38
N PRO A 210 -2.11 13.29 1.43
CA PRO A 210 -2.38 14.66 1.05
C PRO A 210 -1.44 15.62 1.79
N ALA A 211 -0.70 16.44 1.04
CA ALA A 211 0.26 17.38 1.61
C ALA A 211 -0.47 18.46 2.44
N PRO A 212 0.15 18.95 3.52
CA PRO A 212 -0.29 20.19 4.16
C PRO A 212 -0.30 21.35 3.17
N ALA A 213 -1.18 22.32 3.39
CA ALA A 213 -1.23 23.53 2.59
C ALA A 213 0.09 24.30 2.72
N THR A 214 0.70 24.67 1.58
CA THR A 214 1.89 25.54 1.56
C THR A 214 1.77 26.57 0.43
N ALA A 215 2.50 27.69 0.55
CA ALA A 215 2.49 28.76 -0.46
C ALA A 215 3.06 28.33 -1.83
N GLY A 216 3.76 27.19 -1.91
CA GLY A 216 4.32 26.68 -3.17
C GLY A 216 3.32 25.90 -4.03
N GLN A 217 2.16 25.54 -3.48
CA GLN A 217 1.14 24.75 -4.19
C GLN A 217 0.28 25.65 -5.09
N GLY A 218 -0.05 25.17 -6.30
CA GLY A 218 -0.94 25.88 -7.21
C GLY A 218 -2.38 25.96 -6.68
N ARG A 219 -2.91 24.83 -6.16
CA ARG A 219 -4.17 24.77 -5.42
C ARG A 219 -4.02 23.79 -4.24
N PRO A 220 -4.02 24.25 -2.97
CA PRO A 220 -3.93 23.36 -1.82
C PRO A 220 -5.19 22.48 -1.70
N LEU A 221 -5.02 21.26 -1.20
CA LEU A 221 -6.14 20.36 -0.92
C LEU A 221 -6.93 20.80 0.33
N PRO A 222 -8.22 20.44 0.45
CA PRO A 222 -9.01 20.71 1.64
C PRO A 222 -8.34 20.20 2.92
N LEU A 223 -8.57 20.89 4.04
CA LEU A 223 -7.99 20.51 5.35
C LEU A 223 -8.66 19.27 5.95
N GLU A 224 -9.97 19.12 5.75
CA GLU A 224 -10.70 17.95 6.22
C GLU A 224 -10.19 16.67 5.56
N ARG A 225 -10.03 15.63 6.38
CA ARG A 225 -9.53 14.33 5.95
C ARG A 225 -10.54 13.24 6.24
N GLU A 226 -10.72 12.38 5.25
CA GLU A 226 -11.41 11.12 5.42
C GLU A 226 -10.56 10.19 6.31
N THR A 227 -11.22 9.57 7.29
CA THR A 227 -10.56 8.70 8.27
C THR A 227 -10.41 7.28 7.74
N THR A 228 -11.30 6.84 6.86
CA THR A 228 -11.21 5.54 6.20
C THR A 228 -10.14 5.55 5.09
N THR A 229 -9.54 4.39 4.86
CA THR A 229 -8.39 4.20 3.96
C THR A 229 -8.70 3.08 2.95
N ARG A 230 -9.83 3.18 2.23
CA ARG A 230 -10.34 2.11 1.36
C ARG A 230 -9.49 1.90 0.11
N ALA A 231 -8.80 2.94 -0.37
CA ALA A 231 -7.89 2.87 -1.51
C ALA A 231 -6.46 2.43 -1.13
N ARG A 232 -6.18 2.15 0.15
CA ARG A 232 -4.80 1.93 0.65
C ARG A 232 -4.13 0.70 0.08
N SER A 233 -4.88 -0.38 -0.15
CA SER A 233 -4.36 -1.59 -0.79
C SER A 233 -3.88 -1.33 -2.22
N LEU A 234 -4.60 -0.51 -2.99
CA LEU A 234 -4.22 -0.15 -4.34
C LEU A 234 -2.85 0.53 -4.34
N LEU A 235 -2.64 1.50 -3.45
CA LEU A 235 -1.35 2.19 -3.30
C LEU A 235 -0.19 1.20 -3.08
N PHE A 236 -0.34 0.20 -2.19
CA PHE A 236 0.73 -0.77 -1.96
C PHE A 236 0.95 -1.69 -3.15
N LEU A 237 -0.12 -2.15 -3.78
CA LEU A 237 -0.02 -3.06 -4.90
C LEU A 237 0.65 -2.38 -6.08
N THR A 238 0.25 -1.15 -6.42
CA THR A 238 0.88 -0.39 -7.50
C THR A 238 2.32 0.01 -7.17
N ALA A 239 2.63 0.32 -5.91
CA ALA A 239 4.00 0.55 -5.46
C ALA A 239 4.86 -0.72 -5.57
N GLY A 240 4.29 -1.87 -5.18
CA GLY A 240 4.94 -3.18 -5.30
C GLY A 240 5.20 -3.57 -6.74
N LEU A 241 4.22 -3.37 -7.62
CA LEU A 241 4.36 -3.63 -9.05
C LEU A 241 5.43 -2.74 -9.68
N ALA A 242 5.44 -1.44 -9.38
CA ALA A 242 6.48 -0.54 -9.90
C ALA A 242 7.88 -0.88 -9.36
N LEU A 243 7.98 -1.28 -8.10
CA LEU A 243 9.23 -1.74 -7.52
C LEU A 243 9.70 -3.04 -8.17
N ALA A 244 8.80 -4.00 -8.35
CA ALA A 244 9.10 -5.27 -9.01
C ALA A 244 9.53 -5.06 -10.46
N ALA A 245 8.82 -4.20 -11.20
CA ALA A 245 9.15 -3.84 -12.56
C ALA A 245 10.52 -3.14 -12.69
N SER A 246 11.02 -2.50 -11.61
CA SER A 246 12.40 -1.99 -11.58
C SER A 246 13.46 -3.10 -11.54
N GLY A 247 13.12 -4.28 -11.00
CA GLY A 247 13.98 -5.47 -10.98
C GLY A 247 13.81 -6.39 -12.18
N GLY A 248 12.71 -6.24 -12.93
CA GLY A 248 12.43 -6.98 -14.17
C GLY A 248 10.95 -7.35 -14.33
N PRO A 249 10.54 -7.80 -15.53
CA PRO A 249 9.13 -8.10 -15.82
C PRO A 249 8.60 -9.34 -15.06
N ASP A 250 9.49 -10.26 -14.69
CA ASP A 250 9.11 -11.52 -14.03
C ASP A 250 9.22 -11.47 -12.50
N VAL A 251 9.72 -10.36 -11.94
CA VAL A 251 9.84 -10.19 -10.49
C VAL A 251 8.43 -10.19 -9.86
N PRO A 252 8.13 -11.11 -8.93
CA PRO A 252 6.80 -11.21 -8.35
C PRO A 252 6.60 -10.22 -7.19
N VAL A 253 5.34 -9.85 -6.98
CA VAL A 253 4.84 -9.14 -5.81
C VAL A 253 4.04 -10.12 -4.96
N TYR A 254 4.53 -10.42 -3.76
CA TYR A 254 3.86 -11.26 -2.79
C TYR A 254 2.94 -10.45 -1.88
N ILE A 255 1.75 -10.98 -1.63
CA ILE A 255 0.76 -10.46 -0.68
C ILE A 255 0.44 -11.57 0.33
N PRO A 256 1.24 -11.73 1.39
CA PRO A 256 0.96 -12.76 2.38
C PRO A 256 -0.21 -12.31 3.27
N GLU A 257 -1.42 -12.71 2.89
CA GLU A 257 -2.66 -12.43 3.62
C GLU A 257 -3.58 -13.64 3.57
N ASN A 258 -4.12 -14.06 4.71
CA ASN A 258 -5.00 -15.21 4.76
C ASN A 258 -6.30 -15.01 3.96
N GLY A 259 -6.73 -16.05 3.26
CA GLY A 259 -7.92 -16.04 2.40
C GLY A 259 -9.23 -15.72 3.10
N PHE A 260 -9.31 -16.08 4.39
CA PHE A 260 -10.52 -15.90 5.18
C PHE A 260 -10.80 -14.42 5.51
N ILE A 261 -9.75 -13.61 5.61
CA ILE A 261 -9.86 -12.14 5.62
C ILE A 261 -10.15 -11.65 4.20
N GLY A 262 -9.45 -12.15 3.17
CA GLY A 262 -9.63 -11.68 1.79
C GLY A 262 -11.07 -11.80 1.23
N ILE A 263 -11.79 -12.87 1.56
CA ILE A 263 -13.17 -13.10 1.08
C ILE A 263 -14.20 -12.27 1.87
N ASN A 264 -13.85 -11.72 3.04
CA ASN A 264 -14.76 -10.96 3.89
C ASN A 264 -16.06 -11.71 4.26
N VAL A 265 -15.97 -13.01 4.58
CA VAL A 265 -17.16 -13.84 4.89
C VAL A 265 -17.92 -13.24 6.08
N PRO A 266 -19.22 -12.90 5.96
CA PRO A 266 -19.98 -12.14 6.97
C PRO A 266 -20.43 -13.02 8.15
N LEU A 267 -19.48 -13.60 8.87
CA LEU A 267 -19.73 -14.52 9.98
C LEU A 267 -19.99 -13.82 11.31
N THR A 268 -19.81 -12.51 11.37
CA THR A 268 -20.14 -11.66 12.52
C THR A 268 -20.76 -10.36 12.02
N ARG A 269 -21.53 -9.64 12.86
CA ARG A 269 -22.07 -8.30 12.53
C ARG A 269 -20.97 -7.27 12.23
N ALA A 270 -19.72 -7.53 12.64
CA ALA A 270 -18.56 -6.72 12.28
C ALA A 270 -18.06 -6.97 10.84
N ARG A 271 -18.63 -7.95 10.12
CA ARG A 271 -18.27 -8.33 8.75
C ARG A 271 -19.40 -8.10 7.74
N SER A 272 -20.51 -7.50 8.14
CA SER A 272 -21.55 -7.05 7.22
C SER A 272 -21.18 -5.71 6.59
N GLY A 273 -21.11 -5.69 5.25
CA GLY A 273 -20.96 -4.45 4.48
C GLY A 273 -19.54 -3.88 4.53
N SER A 274 -19.42 -2.67 5.06
CA SER A 274 -18.31 -1.76 4.77
C SER A 274 -17.19 -1.69 5.80
N TYR A 275 -17.25 -2.57 6.80
CA TYR A 275 -16.24 -2.77 7.85
C TYR A 275 -15.14 -3.77 7.45
N SER A 276 -15.14 -4.22 6.19
CA SER A 276 -14.22 -5.23 5.67
C SER A 276 -13.40 -4.68 4.50
N THR A 277 -12.08 -4.81 4.57
CA THR A 277 -11.15 -4.41 3.51
C THR A 277 -11.25 -5.36 2.33
N ARG A 278 -11.35 -4.86 1.10
CA ARG A 278 -11.39 -5.70 -0.13
C ARG A 278 -9.99 -5.98 -0.71
N THR A 279 -8.94 -5.80 0.09
CA THR A 279 -7.51 -5.80 -0.28
C THR A 279 -7.08 -7.02 -1.07
N THR A 280 -7.47 -8.23 -0.63
CA THR A 280 -7.16 -9.49 -1.33
C THR A 280 -8.42 -10.19 -1.84
N HIS A 281 -9.52 -9.45 -1.97
CA HIS A 281 -10.77 -10.02 -2.46
C HIS A 281 -10.59 -10.53 -3.89
N PRO A 282 -11.02 -11.78 -4.22
CA PRO A 282 -10.79 -12.37 -5.54
C PRO A 282 -11.22 -11.49 -6.71
N GLN A 283 -12.39 -10.84 -6.60
CA GLN A 283 -12.87 -9.91 -7.63
C GLN A 283 -11.95 -8.70 -7.81
N PHE A 284 -11.48 -8.10 -6.71
CA PHE A 284 -10.57 -6.94 -6.79
C PHE A 284 -9.24 -7.35 -7.42
N MET A 285 -8.67 -8.48 -6.98
CA MET A 285 -7.41 -8.98 -7.53
C MET A 285 -7.52 -9.32 -9.03
N HIS A 286 -8.65 -9.88 -9.45
CA HIS A 286 -8.92 -10.15 -10.87
C HIS A 286 -9.03 -8.87 -11.69
N LEU A 287 -9.82 -7.89 -11.23
CA LEU A 287 -9.99 -6.60 -11.90
C LEU A 287 -8.67 -5.81 -11.97
N LEU A 288 -7.92 -5.75 -10.87
CA LEU A 288 -6.62 -5.10 -10.82
C LEU A 288 -5.62 -5.76 -11.77
N ARG A 289 -5.58 -7.10 -11.83
CA ARG A 289 -4.72 -7.84 -12.76
C ARG A 289 -5.06 -7.50 -14.20
N ALA A 290 -6.35 -7.57 -14.57
CA ALA A 290 -6.81 -7.24 -15.92
C ALA A 290 -6.48 -5.78 -16.30
N ALA A 291 -6.67 -4.83 -15.38
CA ALA A 291 -6.35 -3.42 -15.61
C ALA A 291 -4.85 -3.16 -15.73
N ALA A 292 -4.03 -3.78 -14.88
CA ALA A 292 -2.57 -3.67 -14.94
C ALA A 292 -1.98 -4.33 -16.21
N ASP A 293 -2.53 -5.48 -16.65
CA ASP A 293 -2.15 -6.13 -17.90
C ASP A 293 -2.47 -5.26 -19.12
N ALA A 294 -3.65 -4.65 -19.14
CA ALA A 294 -4.09 -3.79 -20.24
C ALA A 294 -3.16 -2.58 -20.46
N VAL A 295 -2.49 -2.10 -19.40
CA VAL A 295 -1.53 -0.99 -19.47
C VAL A 295 -0.07 -1.46 -19.57
N GLY A 296 0.19 -2.76 -19.72
CA GLY A 296 1.53 -3.31 -19.96
C GLY A 296 2.33 -3.71 -18.72
N VAL A 297 1.76 -3.68 -17.52
CA VAL A 297 2.47 -4.03 -16.28
C VAL A 297 2.21 -5.48 -15.90
N SER A 298 2.99 -6.43 -16.40
CA SER A 298 2.71 -7.88 -16.27
C SER A 298 3.28 -8.58 -15.03
N ASN A 299 4.00 -7.87 -14.14
CA ASN A 299 4.64 -8.47 -12.96
C ASN A 299 3.66 -9.35 -12.15
N PRO A 300 4.03 -10.59 -11.78
CA PRO A 300 3.12 -11.51 -11.10
C PRO A 300 2.67 -10.99 -9.73
N ILE A 301 1.39 -11.18 -9.40
CA ILE A 301 0.87 -10.90 -8.05
C ILE A 301 0.47 -12.21 -7.39
N LEU A 302 1.15 -12.58 -6.32
CA LEU A 302 1.04 -13.89 -5.69
C LEU A 302 0.59 -13.77 -4.23
N ASN A 303 -0.51 -14.43 -3.87
CA ASN A 303 -0.90 -14.60 -2.47
C ASN A 303 -0.75 -16.08 -2.07
N PRO A 304 0.35 -16.47 -1.38
CA PRO A 304 0.59 -17.87 -0.99
C PRO A 304 -0.42 -18.39 0.05
N PHE A 305 -1.15 -17.48 0.70
CA PHE A 305 -2.06 -17.78 1.80
C PHE A 305 -3.54 -17.60 1.44
N ARG A 306 -3.84 -17.40 0.14
CA ARG A 306 -5.20 -17.17 -0.39
C ARG A 306 -6.21 -18.26 0.01
N LEU A 307 -5.78 -19.50 0.23
CA LEU A 307 -6.65 -20.62 0.60
C LEU A 307 -6.38 -21.15 2.02
N LYS A 308 -5.63 -20.39 2.83
CA LYS A 308 -5.27 -20.80 4.19
C LYS A 308 -5.95 -19.90 5.22
N THR A 309 -6.29 -20.50 6.35
CA THR A 309 -6.62 -19.80 7.59
C THR A 309 -5.35 -19.37 8.30
N LYS A 310 -5.46 -18.42 9.24
CA LYS A 310 -4.32 -18.00 10.07
C LYS A 310 -3.70 -19.17 10.84
N GLY A 311 -4.51 -20.09 11.38
CA GLY A 311 -4.00 -21.28 12.07
C GLY A 311 -3.14 -22.17 11.15
N GLU A 312 -3.61 -22.43 9.93
CA GLU A 312 -2.87 -23.21 8.93
C GLU A 312 -1.60 -22.50 8.46
N ILE A 313 -1.59 -21.17 8.37
CA ILE A 313 -0.39 -20.39 8.06
C ILE A 313 0.67 -20.61 9.14
N LEU A 314 0.32 -20.46 10.42
CA LEU A 314 1.28 -20.60 11.52
C LEU A 314 1.77 -22.04 11.68
N ALA A 315 0.87 -23.01 11.57
CA ALA A 315 1.20 -24.43 11.66
C ALA A 315 2.06 -24.89 10.48
N GLY A 316 1.90 -24.27 9.31
CA GLY A 316 2.63 -24.59 8.08
C GLY A 316 3.91 -23.77 7.86
N SER A 317 4.33 -22.95 8.83
CA SER A 317 5.56 -22.14 8.72
C SER A 317 6.79 -23.03 8.51
N ARG A 318 7.66 -22.62 7.58
CA ARG A 318 8.91 -23.32 7.26
C ARG A 318 9.99 -23.14 8.32
N ASN A 319 9.85 -22.16 9.22
CA ASN A 319 10.74 -21.97 10.37
C ASN A 319 9.91 -21.62 11.63
N PRO A 320 9.33 -22.65 12.28
CA PRO A 320 8.41 -22.45 13.41
C PRO A 320 9.10 -21.87 14.65
N GLU A 321 10.40 -22.15 14.84
CA GLU A 321 11.18 -21.66 15.97
C GLU A 321 11.44 -20.16 15.86
N LEU A 322 11.91 -19.70 14.68
CA LEU A 322 12.08 -18.28 14.41
C LEU A 322 10.73 -17.56 14.49
N LEU A 323 9.69 -18.10 13.84
CA LEU A 323 8.35 -17.50 13.90
C LEU A 323 7.86 -17.36 15.33
N ARG A 324 8.02 -18.39 16.19
CA ARG A 324 7.62 -18.35 17.60
C ARG A 324 8.38 -17.26 18.38
N SER A 325 9.66 -17.05 18.08
CA SER A 325 10.45 -16.00 18.74
C SER A 325 10.08 -14.58 18.29
N LEU A 326 9.70 -14.41 17.02
CA LEU A 326 9.36 -13.11 16.42
C LEU A 326 7.88 -12.73 16.57
N ALA A 327 6.97 -13.70 16.64
CA ALA A 327 5.52 -13.47 16.72
C ALA A 327 5.09 -12.50 17.85
N PRO A 328 5.67 -12.54 19.07
CA PRO A 328 5.32 -11.58 20.13
C PRO A 328 5.62 -10.11 19.78
N ARG A 329 6.51 -9.87 18.81
CA ARG A 329 6.89 -8.53 18.32
C ARG A 329 6.08 -8.09 17.11
N SER A 330 5.26 -8.99 16.55
CA SER A 330 4.32 -8.66 15.47
C SER A 330 3.11 -7.90 16.00
N ILE A 331 2.51 -7.07 15.14
CA ILE A 331 1.32 -6.29 15.49
C ILE A 331 0.05 -6.97 14.98
N SER A 332 -0.99 -6.94 15.82
CA SER A 332 -2.36 -7.18 15.38
C SER A 332 -2.91 -5.85 14.90
N CYS A 333 -3.21 -5.71 13.61
CA CYS A 333 -3.63 -4.47 12.96
C CYS A 333 -4.98 -3.90 13.43
N SER A 334 -5.53 -4.35 14.57
CA SER A 334 -6.76 -3.80 15.15
C SER A 334 -6.57 -2.44 15.81
N HIS A 335 -5.41 -2.15 16.43
CA HIS A 335 -5.13 -0.85 17.06
C HIS A 335 -3.61 -0.59 17.14
N PRO A 336 -3.03 0.24 16.25
CA PRO A 336 -1.61 0.61 16.33
C PRO A 336 -1.27 1.52 17.53
N GLU A 337 -2.26 2.12 18.21
CA GLU A 337 -2.03 3.13 19.27
C GLU A 337 -2.32 2.62 20.69
N ALA A 338 -2.79 1.38 20.86
CA ALA A 338 -3.04 0.82 22.18
C ALA A 338 -1.72 0.35 22.82
N ALA A 339 -1.15 1.16 23.72
CA ALA A 339 -0.04 0.75 24.57
C ALA A 339 -0.41 -0.54 25.32
N ARG A 340 0.37 -1.61 25.15
CA ARG A 340 0.26 -2.80 26.00
C ARG A 340 1.00 -2.51 27.30
N GLY A 341 0.27 -2.02 28.29
CA GLY A 341 0.80 -1.75 29.62
C GLY A 341 -0.29 -1.59 30.66
N SER A 342 -0.23 -2.44 31.68
CA SER A 342 -0.94 -2.42 32.98
C SER A 342 -2.47 -2.53 32.97
N VAL A 343 -2.97 -3.76 33.17
CA VAL A 343 -4.18 -3.94 33.99
C VAL A 343 -3.72 -3.98 35.45
N PRO A 344 -4.19 -3.08 36.34
CA PRO A 344 -3.91 -3.19 37.75
C PRO A 344 -4.80 -4.27 38.38
N GLY A 345 -4.16 -5.27 38.99
CA GLY A 345 -4.61 -5.92 40.22
C GLY A 345 -5.93 -6.71 40.21
N SER A 346 -5.82 -8.02 40.02
CA SER A 346 -6.34 -8.99 41.00
C SER A 346 -5.56 -10.30 40.83
N GLY A 347 -4.77 -10.63 41.85
CA GLY A 347 -3.93 -11.81 41.84
C GLY A 347 -4.75 -13.08 42.07
N VAL A 348 -4.50 -14.09 41.24
CA VAL A 348 -4.38 -15.48 41.70
C VAL A 348 -3.26 -16.10 40.87
N SER A 349 -2.27 -16.63 41.56
CA SER A 349 -1.17 -17.43 41.05
C SER A 349 -1.70 -18.75 40.50
N ASP A 350 -1.41 -19.06 39.23
CA ASP A 350 -1.17 -20.43 38.79
C ASP A 350 -0.28 -20.44 37.55
N GLY A 351 0.71 -21.32 37.57
CA GLY A 351 1.70 -21.49 36.52
C GLY A 351 1.06 -21.97 35.22
N GLY A 352 0.97 -21.07 34.25
CA GLY A 352 0.55 -21.38 32.89
C GLY A 352 1.06 -20.30 31.94
N VAL A 353 1.87 -20.70 30.96
CA VAL A 353 2.30 -19.83 29.86
C VAL A 353 1.04 -19.33 29.14
N SER A 354 0.75 -18.04 29.26
CA SER A 354 -0.36 -17.38 28.58
C SER A 354 -0.01 -17.21 27.11
N VAL A 355 -0.48 -18.16 26.29
CA VAL A 355 -0.56 -18.00 24.84
C VAL A 355 -1.57 -16.88 24.55
N PRO A 356 -1.22 -15.86 23.74
CA PRO A 356 -2.17 -14.80 23.40
C PRO A 356 -3.38 -15.41 22.68
N ASP A 357 -4.55 -14.94 23.09
CA ASP A 357 -5.87 -15.41 22.70
C ASP A 357 -6.02 -15.67 21.18
N VAL A 358 -6.16 -16.94 20.82
CA VAL A 358 -6.42 -17.44 19.46
C VAL A 358 -7.90 -17.21 19.06
N ARG A 359 -8.74 -16.64 19.94
CA ARG A 359 -10.19 -16.43 19.74
C ARG A 359 -10.65 -14.97 19.84
N GLY A 360 -9.73 -14.00 19.81
CA GLY A 360 -10.10 -12.58 19.78
C GLY A 360 -10.54 -12.11 18.38
N PRO A 361 -11.53 -11.19 18.26
CA PRO A 361 -11.98 -10.69 16.97
C PRO A 361 -10.84 -9.96 16.27
N SER A 362 -10.36 -10.50 15.15
CA SER A 362 -9.43 -9.81 14.27
C SER A 362 -10.16 -8.63 13.60
N ARG A 363 -10.25 -7.51 14.32
CA ARG A 363 -10.60 -6.24 13.73
C ARG A 363 -9.39 -5.77 12.92
N GLU A 364 -9.65 -5.38 11.68
CA GLU A 364 -8.77 -4.60 10.81
C GLU A 364 -7.39 -5.22 10.48
N SER A 365 -7.21 -5.59 9.21
CA SER A 365 -5.92 -5.70 8.55
C SER A 365 -5.67 -4.41 7.78
N LEU A 366 -5.31 -3.36 8.51
CA LEU A 366 -4.85 -2.12 7.91
C LEU A 366 -3.34 -2.23 7.66
N TRP A 367 -2.96 -2.84 6.53
CA TRP A 367 -1.67 -2.53 5.89
C TRP A 367 -1.53 -1.05 5.75
#